data_AF-A0A2E3ABB4-F1
#
_entry.id   AF-A0A2E3ABB4-F1
#
_cell.length_a   1.000
_cell.length_b   1.000
_cell.length_c   1.000
_cell.angle_alpha   90.00
_cell.angle_beta   90.00
_cell.angle_gamma   90.00
#
_symmetry.space_group_name_H-M   'P 1'
#
loop_
_entity.id
_entity.type
_entity.pdbx_description
1 polymer ?
#
loop_
_entity_poly.entity_id
_entity_poly.type
_entity_poly.pdbx_seq_one_letter_code
_entity_poly.pdbx_strand_id
1 'polypeptide(L)'
;MPKYFFSIVAFSIGIFIVFLSTVRLPFPQSTSLLIGTDKLGHIFAYFCFSISVFGSLVAEWKLKKPLKWSVITSLLLSINLEIIQGIFLIHRSFEVYDILANVLGIILFVFLAKRVKKLLSNAVFL
;
A
#
# COMPACT_ATOMS: atom_id res chain seq x y z
N MET A 1 -23.45 1.48 -3.52
CA MET A 1 -22.04 1.55 -4.00
C MET A 1 -21.90 0.68 -5.25
N PRO A 2 -21.07 1.05 -6.24
CA PRO A 2 -20.80 0.17 -7.38
C PRO A 2 -20.19 -1.15 -6.92
N LYS A 3 -20.49 -2.25 -7.64
CA LYS A 3 -20.18 -3.63 -7.26
C LYS A 3 -18.70 -3.91 -6.96
N TYR A 4 -17.79 -3.08 -7.46
CA TYR A 4 -16.34 -3.22 -7.36
C TYR A 4 -15.63 -1.93 -6.92
N PHE A 5 -16.32 -1.07 -6.16
CA PHE A 5 -15.77 0.20 -5.69
C PHE A 5 -14.39 0.08 -5.02
N PHE A 6 -14.24 -0.78 -4.01
CA PHE A 6 -12.99 -0.97 -3.29
C PHE A 6 -11.92 -1.60 -4.18
N SER A 7 -12.28 -2.53 -5.07
CA SER A 7 -11.34 -3.09 -6.06
C SER A 7 -10.81 -2.00 -6.99
N ILE A 8 -11.67 -1.10 -7.48
CA ILE A 8 -11.28 0.03 -8.33
C ILE A 8 -10.34 0.96 -7.55
N VAL A 9 -10.70 1.33 -6.32
CA VAL A 9 -9.86 2.18 -5.46
C VAL A 9 -8.48 1.53 -5.23
N ALA A 10 -8.44 0.24 -4.89
CA ALA A 10 -7.18 -0.48 -4.67
C ALA A 10 -6.32 -0.50 -5.93
N PHE A 11 -6.92 -0.79 -7.09
CA PHE A 11 -6.23 -0.79 -8.36
C PHE A 11 -5.69 0.60 -8.72
N SER A 12 -6.49 1.65 -8.56
CA SER A 12 -6.08 3.04 -8.79
C SER A 12 -4.93 3.47 -7.88
N ILE A 13 -5.00 3.15 -6.59
CA ILE A 13 -3.90 3.43 -5.64
C ILE A 13 -2.65 2.65 -6.05
N GLY A 14 -2.78 1.37 -6.44
CA GLY A 14 -1.66 0.56 -6.91
C GLY A 14 -0.96 1.17 -8.13
N ILE A 15 -1.72 1.59 -9.14
CA ILE A 15 -1.18 2.31 -10.30
C ILE A 15 -0.50 3.60 -9.87
N PHE A 16 -1.12 4.37 -8.99
CA PHE A 16 -0.58 5.64 -8.52
C PHE A 16 0.74 5.46 -7.77
N ILE A 17 0.85 4.41 -6.92
CA ILE A 17 2.10 4.03 -6.26
C ILE A 17 3.17 3.72 -7.31
N VAL A 18 2.88 2.83 -8.27
CA VAL A 18 3.85 2.48 -9.32
C VAL A 18 4.28 3.72 -10.10
N PHE A 19 3.35 4.59 -10.48
CA PHE A 19 3.64 5.82 -11.20
C PHE A 19 4.57 6.75 -10.40
N LEU A 20 4.23 7.06 -9.15
CA LEU A 20 5.03 7.95 -8.30
C LEU A 20 6.42 7.38 -7.98
N SER A 21 6.52 6.06 -7.76
CA SER A 21 7.78 5.38 -7.47
C SER A 21 8.72 5.34 -8.67
N THR A 22 8.18 5.28 -9.90
CA THR A 22 9.01 5.11 -11.11
C THR A 22 9.38 6.43 -11.79
N VAL A 23 8.53 7.45 -11.69
CA VAL A 23 8.80 8.78 -12.25
C VAL A 23 9.99 9.46 -11.56
N ARG A 24 10.76 10.21 -12.35
CA ARG A 24 11.78 11.15 -11.86
C ARG A 24 11.08 12.34 -11.22
N LEU A 25 11.10 12.39 -9.90
CA LEU A 25 10.64 13.55 -9.16
C LEU A 25 11.85 14.41 -8.80
N PRO A 26 11.77 15.75 -8.91
CA PRO A 26 12.88 16.66 -8.60
C PRO A 26 13.14 16.80 -7.08
N PHE A 27 12.57 15.92 -6.26
CA PHE A 27 12.76 15.98 -4.81
C PHE A 27 14.16 15.47 -4.47
N PRO A 28 14.91 16.17 -3.60
CA PRO A 28 16.16 15.63 -3.09
C PRO A 28 15.86 14.33 -2.35
N GLN A 29 16.42 13.22 -2.81
CA GLN A 29 16.38 11.98 -2.04
C GLN A 29 17.13 12.22 -0.72
N SER A 30 16.40 12.23 0.39
CA SER A 30 17.01 12.44 1.69
C SER A 30 17.83 11.21 2.05
N THR A 31 19.15 11.34 2.04
CA THR A 31 20.10 10.32 2.50
C THR A 31 20.21 10.26 4.03
N SER A 32 19.40 11.05 4.75
CA SER A 32 19.43 11.14 6.20
C SER A 32 18.74 9.95 6.88
N LEU A 33 19.28 9.54 8.03
CA LEU A 33 18.66 8.60 8.99
C LEU A 33 17.32 9.07 9.57
N LEU A 34 16.99 10.36 9.43
CA LEU A 34 15.70 10.92 9.83
C LEU A 34 14.61 10.55 8.82
N ILE A 35 13.40 10.23 9.30
CA ILE A 35 12.23 9.98 8.47
C ILE A 35 11.95 11.23 7.62
N GLY A 36 12.37 11.17 6.35
CA GLY A 36 12.07 12.19 5.36
C GLY A 36 10.59 12.21 4.99
N THR A 37 10.15 13.28 4.33
CA THR A 37 8.78 13.42 3.84
C THR A 37 8.39 12.35 2.82
N ASP A 38 9.37 11.86 2.06
CA ASP A 38 9.23 10.71 1.17
C ASP A 38 8.86 9.44 1.94
N LYS A 39 9.55 9.14 3.04
CA LYS A 39 9.28 7.96 3.88
C LYS A 39 7.89 8.02 4.50
N LEU A 40 7.40 9.20 4.90
CA LEU A 40 6.01 9.39 5.31
C LEU A 40 5.02 9.10 4.18
N GLY A 41 5.34 9.51 2.96
CA GLY A 41 4.58 9.19 1.76
C GLY A 41 4.48 7.67 1.53
N HIS A 42 5.59 6.95 1.68
CA HIS A 42 5.64 5.49 1.62
C HIS A 42 4.74 4.81 2.67
N ILE A 43 4.86 5.21 3.94
CA ILE A 43 4.01 4.71 5.04
C ILE A 43 2.53 4.93 4.70
N PHE A 44 2.16 6.14 4.32
CA PHE A 44 0.77 6.50 4.02
C PHE A 44 0.23 5.74 2.81
N ALA A 45 1.00 5.67 1.72
CA ALA A 45 0.59 5.01 0.49
C ALA A 45 0.31 3.51 0.71
N TYR A 46 1.22 2.79 1.38
CA TYR A 46 1.04 1.37 1.65
C TYR A 46 -0.02 1.09 2.72
N PHE A 47 -0.24 2.01 3.66
CA PHE A 47 -1.38 1.96 4.57
C PHE A 47 -2.72 2.04 3.81
N CYS A 48 -2.89 3.05 2.95
CA CYS A 48 -4.09 3.23 2.14
C CYS A 48 -4.31 2.07 1.17
N PHE A 49 -3.23 1.62 0.50
CA PHE A 49 -3.28 0.46 -0.38
C PHE A 49 -3.75 -0.80 0.37
N SER A 50 -3.14 -1.10 1.52
CA SER A 50 -3.51 -2.27 2.33
C SER A 50 -4.97 -2.23 2.79
N ILE A 51 -5.47 -1.07 3.22
CA ILE A 51 -6.88 -0.89 3.60
C ILE A 51 -7.80 -1.11 2.41
N SER A 52 -7.48 -0.55 1.24
CA SER A 52 -8.31 -0.66 0.04
C SER A 52 -8.40 -2.10 -0.48
N VAL A 53 -7.27 -2.82 -0.50
CA VAL A 53 -7.22 -4.25 -0.81
C VAL A 53 -8.05 -5.02 0.23
N PHE A 54 -7.88 -4.75 1.52
CA PHE A 54 -8.69 -5.43 2.54
C PHE A 54 -10.18 -5.18 2.37
N GLY A 55 -10.58 -3.95 2.06
CA GLY A 55 -11.95 -3.58 1.75
C GLY A 55 -12.51 -4.41 0.58
N SER A 56 -11.77 -4.53 -0.51
CA SER A 56 -12.20 -5.33 -1.66
C SER A 56 -12.33 -6.81 -1.30
N LEU A 57 -11.35 -7.38 -0.61
CA LEU A 57 -11.35 -8.79 -0.25
C LEU A 57 -12.46 -9.15 0.77
N VAL A 58 -12.87 -8.21 1.62
CA VAL A 58 -13.97 -8.39 2.57
C VAL A 58 -15.34 -8.15 1.92
N ALA A 59 -15.55 -6.97 1.33
CA ALA A 59 -16.88 -6.51 0.93
C ALA A 59 -17.32 -7.08 -0.43
N GLU A 60 -16.38 -7.30 -1.34
CA GLU A 60 -16.69 -7.61 -2.74
C GLU A 60 -16.37 -9.07 -3.07
N TRP A 61 -15.15 -9.51 -2.77
CA TRP A 61 -14.67 -10.85 -3.09
C TRP A 61 -14.98 -11.89 -2.00
N LYS A 62 -15.33 -11.44 -0.78
CA LYS A 62 -15.75 -12.28 0.35
C LYS A 62 -14.81 -13.46 0.65
N LEU A 63 -13.50 -13.22 0.57
CA LEU A 63 -12.48 -14.23 0.82
C LEU A 63 -12.46 -14.67 2.28
N LYS A 64 -12.09 -15.94 2.54
CA LYS A 64 -12.01 -16.51 3.90
C LYS A 64 -10.92 -15.86 4.77
N LYS A 65 -9.79 -15.48 4.18
CA LYS A 65 -8.61 -14.93 4.89
C LYS A 65 -8.19 -13.56 4.32
N PRO A 66 -9.07 -12.54 4.35
CA PRO A 66 -8.83 -11.28 3.65
C PRO A 66 -7.64 -10.51 4.24
N LEU A 67 -7.42 -10.58 5.56
CA LEU A 67 -6.27 -9.95 6.21
C LEU A 67 -4.95 -10.52 5.69
N LYS A 68 -4.82 -11.86 5.66
CA LYS A 68 -3.63 -12.55 5.15
C LYS A 68 -3.32 -12.11 3.72
N TRP A 69 -4.33 -12.14 2.85
CA TRP A 69 -4.14 -11.81 1.44
C TRP A 69 -3.84 -10.33 1.22
N SER A 70 -4.43 -9.42 2.00
CA SER A 70 -4.12 -7.98 1.91
C SER A 70 -2.66 -7.68 2.29
N VAL A 71 -2.16 -8.31 3.35
CA VAL A 71 -0.75 -8.20 3.75
C VAL A 71 0.16 -8.77 2.68
N ILE A 72 -0.13 -9.96 2.16
CA ILE A 72 0.68 -10.59 1.10
C ILE A 72 0.73 -9.72 -0.16
N THR A 73 -0.42 -9.24 -0.64
CA THR A 73 -0.48 -8.39 -1.84
C THR A 73 0.30 -7.09 -1.64
N SER A 74 0.18 -6.46 -0.47
CA SER A 74 0.87 -5.20 -0.17
C SER A 74 2.38 -5.38 -0.03
N LEU A 75 2.83 -6.48 0.62
CA LEU A 75 4.25 -6.82 0.70
C LEU A 75 4.83 -7.16 -0.68
N LEU A 76 4.09 -7.89 -1.52
CA LEU A 76 4.55 -8.20 -2.87
C LEU A 76 4.71 -6.92 -3.69
N LEU A 77 3.74 -6.01 -3.68
CA LEU A 77 3.90 -4.73 -4.39
C LEU A 77 5.10 -3.95 -3.84
N SER A 78 5.25 -3.86 -2.52
CA SER A 78 6.38 -3.17 -1.86
C SER A 78 7.73 -3.69 -2.31
N ILE A 79 7.94 -5.00 -2.20
CA ILE A 79 9.25 -5.61 -2.44
C ILE A 79 9.57 -5.64 -3.93
N ASN A 80 8.59 -6.01 -4.77
CA ASN A 80 8.84 -6.09 -6.21
C ASN A 80 9.12 -4.71 -6.80
N LEU A 81 8.41 -3.67 -6.35
CA LEU A 81 8.61 -2.33 -6.88
C LEU A 81 10.00 -1.79 -6.51
N GLU A 82 10.46 -2.03 -5.28
CA GLU A 82 11.81 -1.64 -4.84
C GLU A 82 12.91 -2.38 -5.63
N ILE A 83 12.73 -3.69 -5.84
CA ILE A 83 13.64 -4.48 -6.68
C ILE A 83 13.65 -3.93 -8.11
N ILE A 84 12.48 -3.59 -8.67
CA ILE A 84 12.38 -3.03 -10.03
C ILE A 84 13.09 -1.69 -10.10
N GLN A 85 12.91 -0.82 -9.11
CA GLN A 85 13.57 0.47 -9.03
C GLN A 85 15.09 0.30 -8.98
N GLY A 86 15.60 -0.58 -8.12
CA GLY A 86 17.03 -0.81 -7.96
C GLY A 86 17.73 -1.48 -9.14
N ILE A 87 17.03 -2.31 -9.91
CA ILE A 87 17.61 -3.07 -11.05
C ILE A 87 17.41 -2.34 -12.38
N PHE A 88 16.21 -1.80 -12.64
CA PHE A 88 15.84 -1.33 -13.98
C PHE A 88 15.84 0.19 -14.14
N LEU A 89 15.80 0.98 -13.06
CA LEU A 89 15.71 2.44 -13.16
C LEU A 89 17.03 3.10 -12.79
N ILE A 90 17.78 3.57 -13.79
CA ILE A 90 19.11 4.20 -13.63
C ILE A 90 19.08 5.41 -12.67
N HIS A 91 17.95 6.08 -12.54
CA HIS A 91 17.75 7.25 -11.66
C HIS A 91 17.16 6.90 -10.29
N ARG A 92 17.02 5.61 -9.95
CA ARG A 92 16.58 5.15 -8.63
C ARG A 92 17.61 4.18 -8.06
N SER A 93 17.78 4.22 -6.75
CA SER A 93 18.56 3.26 -5.99
C SER A 93 17.62 2.34 -5.23
N PHE A 94 18.08 1.12 -4.96
CA PHE A 94 17.44 0.25 -3.97
C PHE A 94 17.63 0.84 -2.57
N GLU A 95 16.54 1.17 -1.88
CA GLU A 95 16.53 1.79 -0.56
C GLU A 95 15.83 0.90 0.47
N VAL A 96 16.61 0.30 1.38
CA VAL A 96 16.07 -0.54 2.47
C VAL A 96 15.10 0.25 3.37
N TYR A 97 15.36 1.55 3.55
CA TYR A 97 14.49 2.42 4.36
C TYR A 97 13.11 2.63 3.73
N ASP A 98 12.98 2.57 2.40
CA ASP A 98 11.70 2.65 1.71
C ASP A 98 10.89 1.36 1.94
N ILE A 99 11.54 0.20 1.93
CA ILE A 99 10.92 -1.07 2.33
C ILE A 99 10.42 -0.99 3.77
N LEU A 100 11.23 -0.48 4.70
CA LEU A 100 10.83 -0.34 6.12
C LEU A 100 9.63 0.61 6.27
N ALA A 101 9.62 1.72 5.54
CA ALA A 101 8.51 2.67 5.52
C ALA A 101 7.22 2.02 4.98
N ASN A 102 7.30 1.29 3.86
CA ASN A 102 6.17 0.56 3.29
C ASN A 102 5.62 -0.48 4.28
N VAL A 103 6.51 -1.28 4.89
CA VAL A 103 6.15 -2.29 5.89
C VAL A 103 5.48 -1.65 7.11
N LEU A 104 5.96 -0.50 7.58
CA LEU A 104 5.33 0.21 8.69
C LEU A 104 3.90 0.64 8.34
N GLY A 105 3.65 1.11 7.12
CA GLY A 105 2.29 1.39 6.62
C GLY A 105 1.37 0.16 6.66
N ILE A 106 1.89 -1.00 6.25
CA ILE A 106 1.16 -2.28 6.29
C ILE A 106 0.88 -2.68 7.75
N ILE A 107 1.85 -2.51 8.66
CA ILE A 107 1.68 -2.79 10.09
C ILE A 107 0.59 -1.90 10.70
N LEU A 108 0.58 -0.60 10.40
CA LEU A 108 -0.47 0.32 10.84
C LEU A 108 -1.86 -0.14 10.38
N PHE A 109 -1.96 -0.62 9.13
CA PHE A 109 -3.19 -1.23 8.63
C PHE A 109 -3.59 -2.46 9.46
N VAL A 110 -2.66 -3.37 9.75
CA VAL A 110 -2.94 -4.59 10.52
C VAL A 110 -3.55 -4.27 11.88
N PHE A 111 -3.06 -3.24 12.58
CA PHE A 111 -3.63 -2.79 13.85
C PHE A 111 -5.08 -2.28 13.71
N LEU A 112 -5.43 -1.68 12.56
CA LEU A 112 -6.76 -1.14 12.28
C LEU A 112 -7.71 -2.12 11.58
N ALA A 113 -7.22 -3.24 11.05
CA ALA A 113 -7.99 -4.16 10.21
C ALA A 113 -9.27 -4.69 10.89
N LYS A 114 -9.22 -4.97 12.21
CA LYS A 114 -10.40 -5.39 12.97
C LYS A 114 -11.48 -4.31 13.01
N ARG A 115 -11.09 -3.05 13.18
CA ARG A 115 -12.02 -1.90 13.19
C ARG A 115 -12.61 -1.68 11.80
N VAL A 116 -11.78 -1.70 10.75
CA VAL A 116 -12.21 -1.59 9.36
C VAL A 116 -13.24 -2.68 9.02
N LYS A 117 -12.97 -3.94 9.40
CA LYS A 117 -13.91 -5.05 9.16
C LYS A 117 -15.26 -4.82 9.84
N LYS A 118 -15.25 -4.35 11.09
CA LYS A 118 -16.49 -4.04 11.84
C LYS A 118 -17.30 -2.94 11.14
N LEU A 119 -16.63 -1.88 10.69
CA LEU A 119 -17.28 -0.78 9.96
C LEU A 119 -17.89 -1.25 8.63
N LEU A 120 -17.14 -2.05 7.86
CA LEU A 120 -17.64 -2.61 6.60
C LEU A 120 -18.85 -3.53 6.81
N SER A 121 -18.84 -4.35 7.87
CA SER A 121 -20.00 -5.17 8.21
C SER A 121 -21.23 -4.29 8.48
N ASN A 122 -21.09 -3.27 9.33
CA ASN A 122 -22.21 -2.40 9.69
C ASN A 122 -22.77 -1.60 8.49
N ALA A 123 -21.90 -1.19 7.56
CA ALA A 123 -22.29 -0.43 6.38
C ALA A 123 -22.92 -1.29 5.26
N VAL A 124 -22.66 -2.60 5.24
CA VAL A 124 -23.22 -3.54 4.24
C VAL A 124 -24.57 -4.13 4.70
N PHE A 125 -24.87 -4.07 6.00
CA PHE A 125 -26.14 -4.51 6.59
C PHE A 125 -27.14 -3.38 6.84
N LEU A 126 -26.86 -2.17 6.34
CA LEU A 126 -27.79 -1.04 6.22
C LEU A 126 -28.16 -0.84 4.74
#